data_AF-A0A3S3A8E3-F1
#
_entry.id   AF-A0A3S3A8E3-F1
#
_cell.length_a   1.000
_cell.length_b   1.000
_cell.length_c   1.000
_cell.angle_alpha   90.00
_cell.angle_beta   90.00
_cell.angle_gamma   90.00
#
_symmetry.space_group_name_H-M   'P 1'
#
loop_
_entity.id
_entity.type
_entity.pdbx_description
1 polymer ?
#
loop_
_entity_poly.entity_id
_entity_poly.type
_entity_poly.pdbx_seq_one_letter_code
_entity_poly.pdbx_strand_id
1 'polypeptide(L)' 'MSSKKISEAEARAAYARLAPIAAMDGKTVDPRDEELTVRLLQGTITLEEMVAEMLREKGIG' A
#
# COMPACT_ATOMS: atom_id res chain seq x y z
N MET A 1 13.19 0.23 14.13
CA MET A 1 12.62 -1.08 13.79
C MET A 1 13.34 -1.58 12.55
N SER A 2 13.95 -2.77 12.59
CA SER A 2 14.63 -3.35 11.42
C SER A 2 13.55 -3.97 10.52
N SER A 3 12.91 -3.15 9.68
CA SER A 3 12.01 -3.68 8.65
C SER A 3 12.88 -4.40 7.62
N LYS A 4 12.79 -5.74 7.59
CA LYS A 4 13.28 -6.53 6.46
C LYS A 4 12.68 -5.93 5.19
N LYS A 5 13.52 -5.32 4.35
CA LYS A 5 13.14 -4.86 3.01
C LYS A 5 12.87 -6.11 2.19
N ILE A 6 11.62 -6.54 2.11
CA ILE A 6 11.21 -7.60 1.19
C ILE A 6 11.35 -7.08 -0.24
N SER A 7 11.62 -7.96 -1.20
CA SER A 7 11.71 -7.60 -2.61
C SER A 7 10.35 -7.13 -3.15
N GLU A 8 10.36 -6.43 -4.28
CA GLU A 8 9.12 -5.98 -4.94
C GLU A 8 8.19 -7.17 -5.26
N ALA A 9 8.75 -8.28 -5.74
CA ALA A 9 8.00 -9.49 -6.03
C ALA A 9 7.32 -10.07 -4.78
N GLU A 10 8.03 -10.08 -3.63
CA GLU A 10 7.46 -10.53 -2.36
C GLU A 10 6.38 -9.58 -1.83
N ALA A 11 6.58 -8.26 -1.99
CA ALA A 11 5.60 -7.25 -1.61
C ALA A 11 4.33 -7.34 -2.46
N ARG A 12 4.46 -7.51 -3.79
CA ARG A 12 3.32 -7.74 -4.70
C ARG A 12 2.60 -9.05 -4.38
N ALA A 13 3.32 -10.12 -4.04
CA ALA A 13 2.71 -11.37 -3.60
C ALA A 13 1.97 -11.23 -2.26
N ALA A 14 2.49 -10.43 -1.32
CA ALA A 14 1.79 -10.11 -0.08
C ALA A 14 0.54 -9.25 -0.35
N TYR A 15 0.64 -8.27 -1.24
CA TYR A 15 -0.48 -7.45 -1.68
C TYR A 15 -1.60 -8.27 -2.30
N ALA A 16 -1.27 -9.21 -3.20
CA ALA A 16 -2.23 -10.10 -3.83
C ALA A 16 -3.03 -10.97 -2.83
N ARG A 17 -2.50 -11.21 -1.62
CA ARG A 17 -3.22 -11.88 -0.53
C ARG A 17 -4.16 -10.94 0.22
N LEU A 18 -3.85 -9.65 0.26
CA LEU A 18 -4.63 -8.62 0.95
C LEU A 18 -5.74 -8.05 0.06
N ALA A 19 -5.51 -7.91 -1.25
CA ALA A 19 -6.46 -7.32 -2.20
C ALA A 19 -7.84 -8.00 -2.21
N PRO A 20 -7.98 -9.35 -2.13
CA PRO A 20 -9.28 -10.00 -2.04
C PRO A 20 -10.04 -9.63 -0.77
N ILE A 21 -9.33 -9.42 0.35
CA ILE A 21 -9.93 -9.02 1.63
C ILE A 21 -10.48 -7.60 1.52
N ALA A 22 -9.74 -6.69 0.88
CA ALA A 22 -10.20 -5.33 0.62
C ALA A 22 -11.39 -5.27 -0.35
N ALA A 23 -11.39 -6.14 -1.37
CA ALA A 23 -12.48 -6.21 -2.35
C ALA A 23 -13.78 -6.78 -1.78
N MET A 24 -13.71 -7.71 -0.80
CA MET A 24 -14.90 -8.22 -0.09
C MET A 24 -15.67 -7.13 0.66
N ASP A 25 -14.96 -6.07 1.09
CA ASP A 25 -15.51 -4.90 1.77
C ASP A 25 -16.15 -3.87 0.79
N GLY A 26 -16.28 -4.21 -0.50
CA GLY A 26 -16.81 -3.32 -1.53
C GLY A 26 -15.91 -2.13 -1.86
N LYS A 27 -14.65 -2.16 -1.40
CA LYS A 27 -13.68 -1.12 -1.71
C LYS A 27 -13.04 -1.42 -3.06
N THR A 28 -13.20 -0.48 -4.00
CA THR A 28 -12.42 -0.50 -5.23
C THR A 28 -10.97 -0.25 -4.88
N VAL A 29 -10.12 -1.18 -5.30
CA VAL A 29 -8.68 -1.05 -5.15
C VAL A 29 -8.17 -0.22 -6.32
N ASP A 30 -7.73 1.02 -6.06
CA ASP A 30 -7.06 1.85 -7.07
C ASP A 30 -5.66 1.28 -7.34
N PRO A 31 -5.22 1.13 -8.61
CA PRO A 31 -3.86 0.70 -8.94
C PRO A 31 -2.75 1.53 -8.27
N ARG A 32 -3.04 2.78 -7.87
CA ARG A 32 -2.11 3.62 -7.11
C ARG A 32 -2.03 3.24 -5.63
N ASP A 33 -3.14 2.82 -5.03
CA ASP A 33 -3.17 2.28 -3.67
C ASP A 33 -2.36 0.97 -3.60
N GLU A 34 -2.36 0.18 -4.68
CA GLU A 34 -1.48 -0.98 -4.83
C GLU A 34 -0.01 -0.57 -4.70
N GLU A 35 0.44 0.39 -5.50
CA GLU A 35 1.84 0.81 -5.52
C GLU A 35 2.29 1.42 -4.19
N LEU A 36 1.43 2.21 -3.54
CA LEU A 36 1.67 2.72 -2.20
C LEU A 36 1.77 1.61 -1.15
N THR A 37 0.88 0.61 -1.23
CA THR A 37 0.90 -0.53 -0.31
C THR A 37 2.14 -1.39 -0.53
N VAL A 38 2.58 -1.58 -1.78
CA VAL A 38 3.84 -2.27 -2.11
C VAL A 38 5.03 -1.52 -1.49
N ARG A 39 5.11 -0.20 -1.69
CA ARG A 39 6.17 0.64 -1.10
C ARG A 39 6.18 0.56 0.43
N LEU A 40 5.01 0.54 1.08
CA LEU A 40 4.86 0.37 2.52
C LEU A 40 5.35 -1.01 2.98
N LEU A 41 4.95 -2.07 2.29
CA LEU A 41 5.35 -3.46 2.59
C LEU A 41 6.86 -3.66 2.42
N GLN A 42 7.49 -3.00 1.45
CA GLN A 42 8.94 -2.98 1.28
C GLN A 42 9.65 -2.13 2.35
N GLY A 43 8.92 -1.34 3.15
CA GLY A 43 9.48 -0.41 4.11
C GLY A 43 10.23 0.75 3.45
N THR A 44 9.89 1.07 2.20
CA THR A 44 10.44 2.24 1.48
C THR A 44 9.72 3.54 1.84
N ILE A 45 8.48 3.42 2.32
CA ILE A 45 7.71 4.49 2.94
C ILE A 45 7.13 4.01 4.27
N THR A 46 6.78 4.96 5.12
CA THR A 46 6.02 4.77 6.35
C THR A 46 4.52 4.84 6.07
N LEU A 47 3.73 4.38 7.05
CA LEU A 47 2.27 4.52 6.98
C LEU A 47 1.83 5.98 6.93
N GLU A 48 2.54 6.87 7.64
CA GLU A 48 2.28 8.31 7.65
C GLU A 48 2.49 8.93 6.27
N GLU A 49 3.58 8.56 5.58
CA GLU A 49 3.85 9.00 4.21
C GLU A 49 2.81 8.47 3.22
N MET A 50 2.41 7.20 3.36
CA MET A 50 1.32 6.63 2.56
C MET A 50 0.00 7.42 2.74
N VAL A 51 -0.37 7.73 3.99
CA VAL A 51 -1.57 8.50 4.29
C VAL A 51 -1.48 9.93 3.76
N ALA A 52 -0.32 10.58 3.89
CA ALA A 52 -0.11 11.92 3.35
C ALA A 52 -0.21 11.95 1.82
N GLU A 53 0.31 10.94 1.11
CA GLU A 53 0.16 10.80 -0.34
C GLU A 53 -1.32 10.63 -0.72
N MET A 54 -2.06 9.74 -0.05
CA MET A 54 -3.50 9.54 -0.31
C MET A 54 -4.36 10.79 -0.02
N LEU A 55 -4.07 11.53 1.05
CA LEU A 55 -4.82 12.74 1.41
C LEU A 55 -4.59 13.88 0.42
N ARG A 56 -3.33 14.09 0.01
CA ARG A 56 -2.96 15.08 -1.01
C ARG A 56 -3.73 14.85 -2.31
N GLU A 57 -3.90 13.59 -2.73
CA GLU A 57 -4.65 13.27 -3.94
C GLU A 57 -6.14 13.63 -3.86
N LYS A 58 -6.74 13.52 -2.67
CA LYS A 58 -8.15 13.91 -2.46
C LYS A 58 -8.36 15.42 -2.35
N GLY A 59 -7.29 16.21 -2.49
CA GLY A 59 -7.32 17.65 -2.25
C GLY A 59 -7.60 17.99 -0.78
N ILE A 60 -7.40 17.02 0.13
CA ILE A 60 -7.54 17.19 1.56
C ILE A 60 -6.12 17.48 2.08
N GLY A 61 -5.80 18.76 2.21
CA GLY A 61 -4.50 19.26 2.67
C GLY A 61 -4.65 20.12 3.92
#